data_AF-B7G1K1-F1
#
_entry.id   AF-B7G1K1-F1
#
_cell.length_a   1.000
_cell.length_b   1.000
_cell.length_c   1.000
_cell.angle_alpha   90.00
_cell.angle_beta   90.00
_cell.angle_gamma   90.00
#
_symmetry.space_group_name_H-M   'P 1'
#
loop_
_entity.id
_entity.type
_entity.pdbx_description
1 polymer ?
#
loop_
_entity_poly.entity_id
_entity_poly.type
_entity_poly.pdbx_seq_one_letter_code
_entity_poly.pdbx_strand_id
1 'polypeptide(L)'
;MNDPVVDLCAHSFERSAIVDWIEEKGNACCPISRKALSVSDLVTNHVLAERIEKWQWRREMTRTEQWKQLDGQLAGTPSIPRQNTPDSADEAENLRAGSMQDVELGRTSFGRGRGRFGTKQPYQPIPSRFMLLPQEIASLDRQRSKDEEAKMLRRKSWQKLICISLTITTLLVFAGLAIAKGLLKAREDTELMDDEV
;
A
#
# COMPACT_ATOMS: atom_id res chain seq x y z
N MET A 1 -1.75 -13.46 -17.25
CA MET A 1 -2.44 -12.69 -18.30
C MET A 1 -1.37 -12.14 -19.21
N ASN A 2 -1.49 -12.28 -20.52
CA ASN A 2 -0.56 -11.72 -21.50
C ASN A 2 -1.15 -10.46 -22.12
N ASP A 3 -2.42 -10.50 -22.53
CA ASP A 3 -3.15 -9.34 -23.06
C ASP A 3 -4.43 -9.06 -22.24
N PRO A 4 -4.31 -8.28 -21.16
CA PRO A 4 -5.45 -7.96 -20.31
C PRO A 4 -6.41 -6.99 -21.01
N VAL A 5 -7.70 -7.35 -21.07
CA VAL A 5 -8.79 -6.50 -21.53
C VAL A 5 -9.80 -6.25 -20.42
N VAL A 6 -10.52 -5.14 -20.48
CA VAL A 6 -11.57 -4.75 -19.53
C VAL A 6 -12.90 -4.64 -20.27
N ASP A 7 -13.96 -5.13 -19.64
CA ASP A 7 -15.34 -4.99 -20.13
C ASP A 7 -16.01 -3.70 -19.59
N LEU A 8 -17.23 -3.42 -20.06
CA LEU A 8 -18.06 -2.32 -19.56
C LEU A 8 -18.45 -2.46 -18.07
N CYS A 9 -18.30 -3.65 -17.49
CA CYS A 9 -18.55 -3.92 -16.08
C CYS A 9 -17.30 -3.71 -15.20
N ALA A 10 -16.19 -3.24 -15.79
CA ALA A 10 -14.89 -3.06 -15.13
C ALA A 10 -14.24 -4.36 -14.63
N HIS A 11 -14.59 -5.52 -15.19
CA HIS A 11 -13.88 -6.78 -14.98
C HIS A 11 -12.77 -6.94 -16.01
N SER A 12 -11.62 -7.45 -15.57
CA SER A 12 -10.47 -7.71 -16.45
C SER A 12 -10.35 -9.19 -16.79
N PHE A 13 -10.11 -9.49 -18.06
CA PHE A 13 -9.97 -10.84 -18.61
C PHE A 13 -8.73 -10.94 -19.50
N GLU A 14 -8.27 -12.16 -19.77
CA GLU A 14 -7.35 -12.43 -20.88
C GLU A 14 -8.11 -12.30 -22.21
N ARG A 15 -7.57 -11.57 -23.19
CA ARG A 15 -8.26 -11.36 -24.48
C ARG A 15 -8.67 -12.66 -25.16
N SER A 16 -7.76 -13.63 -25.31
CA SER A 16 -8.10 -14.90 -25.96
C SER A 16 -9.23 -15.61 -25.24
N ALA A 17 -9.13 -15.77 -23.93
CA ALA A 17 -10.13 -16.48 -23.13
C ALA A 17 -11.53 -15.85 -23.19
N ILE A 18 -11.64 -14.51 -23.24
CA ILE A 18 -12.95 -13.84 -23.34
C ILE A 18 -13.49 -13.82 -24.77
N VAL A 19 -12.62 -13.76 -25.78
CA VAL A 19 -13.04 -13.88 -27.19
C VAL A 19 -13.57 -15.28 -27.46
N ASP A 20 -12.86 -16.34 -27.04
CA ASP A 20 -13.31 -17.73 -27.15
C ASP A 20 -14.66 -17.93 -26.43
N TRP A 21 -14.85 -17.26 -25.29
CA TRP A 21 -16.12 -17.29 -24.56
C TRP A 21 -17.29 -16.68 -25.35
N ILE A 22 -17.07 -15.57 -26.05
CA ILE A 22 -18.11 -14.85 -26.79
C ILE A 22 -18.36 -15.52 -28.15
N GLU A 23 -17.31 -15.78 -28.92
CA GLU A 23 -17.39 -16.23 -30.31
C GLU A 23 -17.55 -17.74 -30.41
N GLU A 24 -16.66 -18.52 -29.79
CA GLU A 24 -16.68 -19.99 -29.95
C GLU A 24 -17.82 -20.65 -29.17
N LYS A 25 -18.11 -20.15 -27.97
CA LYS A 25 -19.18 -20.70 -27.11
C LYS A 25 -20.53 -20.03 -27.33
N GLY A 26 -20.59 -18.96 -28.12
CA GLY A 26 -21.82 -18.20 -28.38
C GLY A 26 -22.39 -17.50 -27.14
N ASN A 27 -21.60 -17.27 -26.09
CA ASN A 27 -22.07 -16.59 -24.88
C ASN A 27 -21.93 -15.08 -25.04
N ALA A 28 -23.00 -14.42 -25.48
CA ALA A 28 -23.05 -12.96 -25.62
C ALA A 28 -23.19 -12.21 -24.26
N CYS A 29 -22.57 -12.70 -23.19
CA CYS A 29 -22.66 -12.10 -21.86
C CYS A 29 -21.34 -12.20 -21.07
N CYS A 30 -21.12 -11.24 -20.17
CA CYS A 30 -20.01 -11.23 -19.22
C CYS A 30 -20.06 -12.48 -18.31
N PRO A 31 -18.97 -13.24 -18.14
CA PRO A 31 -18.93 -14.44 -17.29
C PRO A 31 -19.29 -14.17 -15.82
N ILE A 32 -19.00 -12.96 -15.32
CA ILE A 32 -19.17 -12.59 -13.91
C ILE A 32 -20.54 -11.93 -13.69
N SER A 33 -20.85 -10.87 -14.46
CA SER A 33 -22.06 -10.07 -14.24
C SER A 33 -23.29 -10.56 -15.01
N ARG A 34 -23.11 -11.47 -15.97
CA ARG A 34 -24.14 -11.94 -16.92
C ARG A 34 -24.80 -10.84 -17.76
N LYS A 35 -24.25 -9.62 -17.76
CA LYS A 35 -24.71 -8.54 -18.64
C LYS A 35 -24.29 -8.81 -20.08
N ALA A 36 -25.08 -8.33 -21.04
CA ALA A 36 -24.76 -8.45 -22.47
C ALA A 36 -23.37 -7.87 -22.77
N LEU A 37 -22.58 -8.61 -23.54
CA LEU A 37 -21.20 -8.28 -23.86
C LEU A 37 -20.88 -8.72 -25.29
N SER A 38 -20.29 -7.81 -26.07
CA SER A 38 -19.76 -8.08 -27.41
C SER A 38 -18.25 -7.88 -27.45
N VAL A 39 -17.57 -8.44 -28.46
CA VAL A 39 -16.11 -8.33 -28.60
C VAL A 39 -15.66 -6.88 -28.80
N SER A 40 -16.47 -6.05 -29.45
CA SER A 40 -16.20 -4.62 -29.63
C SER A 40 -16.27 -3.80 -28.34
N ASP A 41 -16.92 -4.33 -27.30
CA ASP A 41 -16.99 -3.67 -25.98
C ASP A 41 -15.74 -3.90 -25.13
N LEU A 42 -14.82 -4.76 -25.58
CA LEU A 42 -13.58 -5.06 -24.87
C LEU A 42 -12.52 -4.00 -25.16
N VAL A 43 -12.03 -3.37 -24.10
CA VAL A 43 -10.98 -2.35 -24.17
C VAL A 43 -9.69 -2.89 -23.57
N THR A 44 -8.54 -2.64 -24.20
CA THR A 44 -7.24 -3.05 -23.64
C THR A 44 -6.96 -2.35 -22.31
N ASN A 45 -6.60 -3.11 -21.28
CA ASN A 45 -6.27 -2.57 -19.96
C ASN A 45 -4.75 -2.33 -19.82
N HIS A 46 -4.29 -1.19 -20.35
CA HIS A 46 -2.87 -0.82 -20.35
C HIS A 46 -2.26 -0.76 -18.95
N VAL A 47 -3.01 -0.30 -17.94
CA VAL A 47 -2.54 -0.19 -16.55
C VAL A 47 -2.27 -1.58 -15.97
N LEU A 48 -3.13 -2.55 -16.25
CA LEU A 48 -2.93 -3.92 -15.79
C LEU A 48 -1.78 -4.60 -16.55
N ALA A 49 -1.65 -4.33 -17.86
CA ALA A 49 -0.56 -4.84 -18.68
C ALA A 49 0.81 -4.40 -18.12
N GLU A 50 0.99 -3.11 -17.84
CA GLU A 50 2.22 -2.57 -17.25
C GLU A 50 2.52 -3.21 -15.88
N ARG A 51 1.50 -3.42 -15.04
CA ARG A 51 1.67 -4.08 -13.73
C ARG A 51 2.12 -5.53 -13.87
N ILE A 52 1.58 -6.26 -14.84
CA ILE A 52 1.95 -7.64 -15.12
C ILE A 52 3.38 -7.70 -15.62
N GLU A 53 3.76 -6.86 -16.58
CA GLU A 53 5.12 -6.78 -17.10
C GLU A 53 6.13 -6.47 -15.99
N LYS A 54 5.84 -5.45 -15.17
CA LYS A 54 6.69 -5.10 -14.01
C LYS A 54 6.82 -6.25 -13.01
N TRP A 55 5.74 -7.01 -12.79
CA TRP A 55 5.77 -8.18 -11.92
C TRP A 55 6.62 -9.31 -12.52
N GLN A 56 6.47 -9.60 -13.82
CA GLN A 56 7.25 -10.60 -14.54
C GLN A 56 8.75 -10.25 -14.48
N TRP A 57 9.09 -8.99 -14.76
CA TRP A 57 10.47 -8.51 -14.68
C TRP A 57 11.07 -8.69 -13.29
N ARG A 58 10.35 -8.31 -12.22
CA ARG A 58 10.81 -8.50 -10.84
C ARG A 58 11.04 -9.98 -10.52
N ARG A 59 10.11 -10.83 -10.97
CA ARG A 59 10.19 -12.27 -10.75
C ARG A 59 11.40 -12.87 -11.45
N GLU A 60 11.68 -12.44 -12.68
CA GLU A 60 12.83 -12.90 -13.45
C GLU A 60 14.15 -12.45 -12.83
N MET A 61 14.25 -11.17 -12.42
CA MET A 61 15.41 -10.65 -11.67
C MET A 61 15.66 -11.42 -10.36
N THR A 62 14.58 -11.78 -9.66
CA THR A 62 14.71 -12.57 -8.42
C THR A 62 15.20 -13.99 -8.72
N ARG A 63 14.69 -14.61 -9.80
CA ARG A 63 15.03 -15.97 -10.20
C ARG A 63 16.48 -16.11 -10.65
N THR A 64 16.97 -15.13 -11.41
CA THR A 64 18.32 -15.15 -12.00
C THR A 64 19.40 -14.67 -11.04
N GLU A 65 19.03 -14.12 -9.88
CA GLU A 65 19.93 -13.38 -8.98
C GLU A 65 20.73 -12.27 -9.67
N GLN A 66 20.29 -11.83 -10.84
CA GLN A 66 21.02 -10.88 -11.68
C GLN A 66 21.15 -9.50 -11.01
N TRP A 67 20.30 -9.20 -10.02
CA TRP A 67 20.42 -8.03 -9.16
C TRP A 67 21.77 -8.00 -8.40
N LYS A 68 22.35 -9.15 -8.04
CA LYS A 68 23.67 -9.22 -7.39
C LYS A 68 24.79 -8.72 -8.29
N GLN A 69 24.63 -8.84 -9.61
CA GLN A 69 25.60 -8.33 -10.59
C GLN A 69 25.45 -6.81 -10.80
N LEU A 70 24.21 -6.29 -10.77
CA LEU A 70 23.97 -4.84 -10.88
C LEU A 70 24.55 -4.05 -9.69
N ASP A 71 24.42 -4.58 -8.47
CA ASP A 71 24.93 -3.91 -7.26
C ASP A 71 26.47 -3.80 -7.27
N GLY A 72 27.16 -4.82 -7.79
CA GLY A 72 28.61 -4.79 -7.98
C GLY A 72 29.07 -3.77 -9.04
N GLN A 73 28.26 -3.50 -10.05
CA GLN A 73 28.60 -2.58 -11.15
C GLN A 73 28.36 -1.11 -10.77
N LEU A 74 27.35 -0.83 -9.93
CA LEU A 74 27.11 0.52 -9.39
C LEU A 74 28.15 0.91 -8.33
N ALA A 75 28.68 -0.05 -7.56
CA ALA A 75 29.75 0.22 -6.59
C ALA A 75 31.08 0.67 -7.26
N GLY A 76 31.25 0.41 -8.56
CA GLY A 76 32.40 0.86 -9.35
C GLY A 76 32.17 2.17 -10.11
N THR A 77 30.98 2.80 -10.02
CA THR A 77 30.81 4.12 -10.64
C THR A 77 31.69 5.12 -9.88
N PRO A 78 32.62 5.81 -10.57
CA PRO A 78 33.43 6.84 -9.94
C PRO A 78 32.44 7.83 -9.34
N SER A 79 32.54 8.01 -8.02
CA SER A 79 31.74 8.98 -7.28
C SER A 79 31.74 10.28 -8.07
N ILE A 80 30.58 10.66 -8.63
CA ILE A 80 30.43 11.95 -9.29
C ILE A 80 30.94 12.95 -8.25
N PRO A 81 31.99 13.75 -8.58
CA PRO A 81 32.52 14.72 -7.66
C PRO A 81 31.33 15.50 -7.12
N ARG A 82 31.14 15.43 -5.81
CA ARG A 82 30.05 16.11 -5.11
C ARG A 82 30.22 17.58 -5.43
N GLN A 83 29.54 18.06 -6.48
CA GLN A 83 29.54 19.47 -6.81
C GLN A 83 28.99 20.15 -5.57
N ASN A 84 29.79 21.03 -4.99
CA ASN A 84 29.47 21.74 -3.76
C ASN A 84 28.06 22.31 -3.90
N THR A 85 27.09 21.68 -3.25
CA THR A 85 25.82 22.32 -2.99
C THR A 85 26.17 23.54 -2.13
N PRO A 86 25.84 24.76 -2.54
CA PRO A 86 26.06 25.93 -1.71
C PRO A 86 25.33 25.71 -0.39
N ASP A 87 26.06 25.54 0.71
CA ASP A 87 25.52 25.42 2.07
C ASP A 87 24.93 26.75 2.60
N SER A 88 24.78 27.76 1.74
CA SER A 88 24.15 29.03 2.11
C SER A 88 22.64 28.93 1.96
N ALA A 89 21.95 28.84 3.09
CA ALA A 89 20.50 28.96 3.22
C ALA A 89 19.93 30.33 2.75
N ASP A 90 20.78 31.24 2.28
CA ASP A 90 20.44 32.64 2.05
C ASP A 90 20.06 32.98 0.59
N GLU A 91 20.19 32.05 -0.36
CA GLU A 91 19.83 32.32 -1.77
C GLU A 91 18.43 31.82 -2.21
N ALA A 92 17.70 31.09 -1.35
CA ALA A 92 16.39 30.54 -1.71
C ALA A 92 15.25 31.57 -1.72
N GLU A 93 15.44 32.79 -1.18
CA GLU A 93 14.38 33.81 -1.13
C GLU A 93 14.34 34.75 -2.34
N ASN A 94 15.39 34.84 -3.17
CA ASN A 94 15.47 35.91 -4.18
C ASN A 94 14.84 35.57 -5.54
N LEU A 95 14.23 34.40 -5.71
CA LEU A 95 13.54 34.00 -6.95
C LEU A 95 12.01 34.02 -6.84
N ARG A 96 11.43 34.51 -5.74
CA ARG A 96 9.97 34.55 -5.54
C ARG A 96 9.31 35.89 -5.90
N ALA A 97 10.08 36.89 -6.34
CA ALA A 97 9.58 38.22 -6.68
C ALA A 97 9.77 38.52 -8.19
N GLY A 98 9.15 37.70 -9.04
CA GLY A 98 9.20 37.84 -10.50
C GLY A 98 7.83 37.84 -11.14
N SER A 99 7.16 38.99 -11.11
CA SER A 99 6.27 39.50 -12.17
C SER A 99 5.14 38.57 -12.67
N MET A 100 4.04 38.57 -11.91
CA MET A 100 2.71 38.20 -12.40
C MET A 100 2.04 39.48 -12.94
N GLN A 101 2.35 39.86 -14.19
CA GLN A 101 1.64 40.91 -14.92
C GLN A 101 0.93 40.30 -16.13
N ASP A 102 -0.40 40.35 -16.05
CA ASP A 102 -1.34 40.66 -17.12
C ASP A 102 -1.05 40.10 -18.52
N VAL A 103 -1.65 38.95 -18.81
CA VAL A 103 -2.07 38.60 -20.18
C VAL A 103 -3.58 38.50 -20.19
N GLU A 104 -4.19 39.67 -20.30
CA GLU A 104 -5.58 39.84 -20.68
C GLU A 104 -5.69 39.77 -22.21
N LEU A 105 -6.85 39.28 -22.69
CA LEU A 105 -7.39 39.32 -24.05
C LEU A 105 -7.24 38.07 -24.93
N GLY A 106 -8.39 37.39 -25.11
CA GLY A 106 -8.58 36.39 -26.14
C GLY A 106 -9.91 35.64 -26.08
N ARG A 107 -11.04 36.32 -25.79
CA ARG A 107 -12.38 35.74 -25.94
C ARG A 107 -12.65 35.50 -27.44
N THR A 108 -12.37 34.29 -27.92
CA THR A 108 -12.95 33.81 -29.18
C THR A 108 -14.13 32.88 -28.86
N SER A 109 -15.31 33.33 -29.26
CA SER A 109 -16.56 32.59 -29.22
C SER A 109 -16.51 31.43 -30.23
N PHE A 110 -16.25 30.22 -29.76
CA PHE A 110 -16.43 29.00 -30.56
C PHE A 110 -17.80 28.38 -30.31
N GLY A 111 -18.49 28.14 -31.42
CA GLY A 111 -19.89 27.78 -31.51
C GLY A 111 -20.26 26.43 -30.89
N ARG A 112 -21.56 26.34 -30.57
CA ARG A 112 -22.25 25.15 -30.07
C ARG A 112 -22.24 24.04 -31.12
N GLY A 113 -21.19 23.23 -31.15
CA GLY A 113 -21.20 21.91 -31.78
C GLY A 113 -21.61 20.85 -30.75
N ARG A 114 -22.85 20.35 -30.80
CA ARG A 114 -23.28 19.15 -30.05
C ARG A 114 -22.64 17.91 -30.69
N GLY A 115 -21.33 17.76 -30.53
CA GLY A 115 -20.62 16.52 -30.79
C GLY A 115 -20.45 15.78 -29.47
N ARG A 116 -21.08 14.60 -29.34
CA ARG A 116 -20.93 13.69 -28.20
C ARG A 116 -19.54 13.04 -28.27
N PHE A 117 -18.49 13.84 -28.08
CA PHE A 117 -17.12 13.34 -27.99
C PHE A 117 -17.00 12.54 -26.69
N GLY A 118 -16.59 11.28 -26.85
CA GLY A 118 -16.28 10.39 -25.72
C GLY A 118 -15.40 11.13 -24.73
N THR A 119 -15.77 11.07 -23.47
CA THR A 119 -15.01 11.62 -22.36
C THR A 119 -13.63 10.98 -22.41
N LYS A 120 -12.66 11.68 -23.02
CA LYS A 120 -11.24 11.34 -22.86
C LYS A 120 -11.04 11.27 -21.36
N GLN A 121 -10.70 10.07 -20.85
CA GLN A 121 -10.43 9.91 -19.44
C GLN A 121 -9.39 10.97 -19.05
N PRO A 122 -9.64 11.74 -17.97
CA PRO A 122 -8.65 12.69 -17.50
C PRO A 122 -7.35 11.93 -17.24
N TYR A 123 -6.25 12.45 -17.78
CA TYR A 123 -4.91 11.91 -17.58
C TYR A 123 -4.71 11.69 -16.08
N GLN A 124 -4.71 10.42 -15.66
CA GLN A 124 -4.43 10.08 -14.27
C GLN A 124 -2.93 10.39 -14.09
N PRO A 125 -2.54 11.34 -13.22
CA PRO A 125 -1.15 11.65 -13.01
C PRO A 125 -0.43 10.36 -12.61
N ILE A 126 0.66 10.05 -13.32
CA ILE A 126 1.52 8.92 -13.01
C ILE A 126 1.83 9.00 -11.50
N PRO A 127 1.57 7.93 -10.72
CA PRO A 127 1.82 7.97 -9.28
C PRO A 127 3.27 8.37 -9.05
N SER A 128 3.49 9.43 -8.27
CA SER A 128 4.79 10.09 -8.05
C SER A 128 5.92 9.12 -7.69
N ARG A 129 5.60 7.97 -7.09
CA ARG A 129 6.52 6.85 -6.83
C ARG A 129 7.30 6.36 -8.07
N PHE A 130 6.76 6.51 -9.28
CA PHE A 130 7.40 6.05 -10.52
C PHE A 130 8.31 7.10 -11.15
N MET A 131 8.27 8.36 -10.68
CA MET A 131 9.21 9.41 -11.08
C MET A 131 10.40 9.52 -10.12
N LEU A 132 10.41 8.72 -9.06
CA LEU A 132 11.47 8.78 -8.07
C LEU A 132 12.77 8.23 -8.65
N LEU A 133 13.82 9.02 -8.53
CA LEU A 133 15.16 8.58 -8.90
C LEU A 133 15.56 7.40 -8.01
N PRO A 134 16.44 6.49 -8.46
CA PRO A 134 16.89 5.35 -7.66
C PRO A 134 17.36 5.74 -6.24
N GLN A 135 17.97 6.92 -6.09
CA GLN A 135 18.38 7.50 -4.80
C GLN A 135 17.19 7.79 -3.85
N GLU A 136 16.06 8.25 -4.39
CA GLU A 136 14.86 8.55 -3.61
C GLU A 136 14.13 7.26 -3.20
N ILE A 137 14.12 6.26 -4.09
CA ILE A 137 13.60 4.92 -3.77
C ILE A 137 14.40 4.32 -2.59
N ALA A 138 15.73 4.41 -2.62
CA ALA A 138 16.58 3.95 -1.52
C ALA A 138 16.31 4.72 -0.21
N SER A 139 16.00 6.02 -0.29
CA SER A 139 15.63 6.82 0.89
C SER A 139 14.28 6.38 1.49
N LEU A 140 13.30 6.09 0.64
CA LEU A 140 11.98 5.60 1.06
C LEU A 140 12.07 4.20 1.65
N ASP A 141 12.88 3.31 1.09
CA ASP A 141 13.06 1.97 1.65
C ASP A 141 13.77 2.03 3.03
N ARG A 142 14.71 2.97 3.23
CA ARG A 142 15.28 3.23 4.57
C ARG A 142 14.22 3.75 5.55
N GLN A 143 13.35 4.67 5.13
CA GLN A 143 12.25 5.15 5.98
C GLN A 143 11.30 4.01 6.33
N ARG A 144 10.92 3.19 5.34
CA ARG A 144 10.04 2.04 5.56
C ARG A 144 10.66 1.01 6.49
N SER A 145 11.97 0.78 6.39
CA SER A 145 12.72 -0.08 7.31
C SER A 145 12.67 0.46 8.75
N LYS A 146 12.89 1.77 8.94
CA LYS A 146 12.76 2.41 10.27
C LYS A 146 11.34 2.31 10.83
N ASP A 147 10.32 2.49 9.98
CA ASP A 147 8.92 2.37 10.38
C ASP A 147 8.56 0.94 10.81
N GLU A 148 9.05 -0.07 10.10
CA GLU A 148 8.85 -1.47 10.48
C GLU A 148 9.60 -1.83 11.77
N GLU A 149 10.81 -1.30 11.98
CA GLU A 149 11.54 -1.44 13.24
C GLU A 149 10.76 -0.80 14.41
N ALA A 150 10.23 0.41 14.21
CA ALA A 150 9.40 1.08 15.20
C ALA A 150 8.12 0.29 15.52
N LYS A 151 7.46 -0.31 14.52
CA LYS A 151 6.31 -1.20 14.74
C LYS A 151 6.71 -2.45 15.52
N MET A 152 7.87 -3.05 15.23
CA MET A 152 8.37 -4.20 15.98
C MET A 152 8.64 -3.85 17.45
N LEU A 153 9.22 -2.68 17.73
CA LEU A 153 9.43 -2.20 19.11
C LEU A 153 8.09 -2.00 19.83
N ARG A 154 7.08 -1.42 19.17
CA ARG A 154 5.72 -1.28 19.73
C ARG A 154 5.09 -2.64 20.05
N ARG A 155 5.23 -3.64 19.17
CA ARG A 155 4.74 -5.00 19.42
C ARG A 155 5.42 -5.65 20.62
N LYS A 156 6.75 -5.54 20.72
CA LYS A 156 7.51 -6.06 21.87
C LYS A 156 7.10 -5.38 23.18
N SER A 157 6.89 -4.05 23.16
CA SER A 157 6.41 -3.30 24.32
C SER A 157 5.00 -3.74 24.73
N TRP A 158 4.08 -3.87 23.78
CA TRP A 158 2.73 -4.39 24.03
C TRP A 158 2.73 -5.79 24.63
N GLN A 159 3.56 -6.69 24.12
CA GLN A 159 3.67 -8.05 24.64
C GLN A 159 4.16 -8.07 26.10
N LYS A 160 5.12 -7.20 26.46
CA LYS A 160 5.58 -7.05 27.85
C LYS A 160 4.46 -6.56 28.77
N LEU A 161 3.66 -5.59 28.33
CA LEU A 161 2.51 -5.10 29.10
C LEU A 161 1.46 -6.19 29.31
N ILE A 162 1.17 -6.99 28.29
CA ILE A 162 0.25 -8.14 28.40
C ILE A 162 0.79 -9.16 29.41
N CYS A 163 2.07 -9.52 29.34
CA CYS A 163 2.68 -10.45 30.30
C CYS A 163 2.61 -9.93 31.74
N ILE A 164 2.93 -8.65 31.97
CA ILE A 164 2.85 -8.03 33.30
C ILE A 164 1.40 -8.04 33.81
N SER A 165 0.44 -7.66 32.98
CA SER A 165 -0.98 -7.68 33.33
C SER A 165 -1.44 -9.08 33.76
N LEU A 166 -1.05 -10.12 33.02
CA LEU A 166 -1.40 -11.50 33.35
C LEU A 166 -0.80 -11.93 34.70
N THR A 167 0.46 -11.57 34.97
CA THR A 167 1.10 -11.90 36.26
C THR A 167 0.46 -11.19 37.45
N ILE A 168 0.00 -9.94 37.27
CA ILE A 168 -0.71 -9.23 38.33
C ILE A 168 -2.06 -9.90 38.61
N THR A 169 -2.82 -10.26 37.56
CA THR A 169 -4.11 -10.92 37.73
C THR A 169 -4.00 -12.26 38.43
N THR A 170 -2.97 -13.07 38.13
CA THR A 170 -2.76 -14.36 38.82
C THR A 170 -2.43 -14.15 40.29
N LEU A 171 -1.56 -13.20 40.63
CA LEU A 171 -1.23 -12.87 42.03
C LEU A 171 -2.46 -12.42 42.82
N LEU A 172 -3.34 -11.60 42.23
CA LEU A 172 -4.58 -11.17 42.88
C LEU A 172 -5.54 -12.34 43.16
N VAL A 173 -5.65 -13.30 42.24
CA VAL A 173 -6.46 -14.51 42.43
C VAL A 173 -5.90 -15.38 43.56
N PHE A 174 -4.58 -15.58 43.63
CA PHE A 174 -3.94 -16.33 44.71
C PHE A 174 -4.11 -15.65 46.07
N ALA A 175 -3.96 -14.32 46.13
CA ALA A 175 -4.21 -13.55 47.35
C ALA A 175 -5.67 -13.67 47.81
N GLY A 176 -6.64 -13.56 46.88
CA GLY A 176 -8.06 -13.74 47.17
C GLY A 176 -8.37 -15.14 47.72
N LEU A 177 -7.80 -16.19 47.13
CA LEU A 177 -7.95 -17.57 47.61
C LEU A 177 -7.35 -17.78 49.00
N ALA A 178 -6.20 -17.16 49.30
CA ALA A 178 -5.57 -17.24 50.62
C ALA A 178 -6.44 -16.57 51.69
N ILE A 179 -6.99 -15.40 51.40
CA ILE A 179 -7.93 -14.69 52.30
C ILE A 179 -9.19 -15.53 52.52
N ALA A 180 -9.80 -16.07 51.45
CA ALA A 180 -10.99 -16.90 51.55
C ALA A 180 -10.75 -18.17 52.41
N LYS A 181 -9.60 -18.82 52.24
CA LYS A 181 -9.21 -19.96 53.10
C LYS A 181 -9.03 -19.56 54.56
N GLY A 182 -8.42 -18.40 54.83
CA GLY A 182 -8.28 -17.88 56.19
C GLY A 182 -9.63 -17.61 56.86
N LEU A 183 -10.59 -17.05 56.12
CA LEU A 183 -11.95 -16.80 56.62
C LEU A 183 -12.73 -18.09 56.88
N LEU A 184 -12.62 -19.09 56.01
CA LEU A 184 -13.23 -20.40 56.23
C LEU A 184 -12.67 -21.08 57.49
N LYS A 185 -11.35 -21.02 57.69
CA LYS A 185 -10.71 -21.58 58.87
C LYS A 185 -11.15 -20.88 60.16
N ALA A 186 -11.20 -19.54 60.15
CA ALA A 186 -11.68 -18.77 61.29
C ALA A 186 -13.15 -19.07 61.64
N ARG A 187 -13.98 -19.36 60.64
CA ARG A 187 -15.38 -19.76 60.84
C ARG A 187 -15.51 -21.12 61.53
N GLU A 188 -14.72 -22.12 61.11
CA GLU A 188 -14.70 -23.43 61.78
C GLU A 188 -14.29 -23.29 63.25
N ASP A 189 -13.30 -22.43 63.54
CA ASP A 189 -12.83 -22.21 64.90
C ASP A 189 -13.87 -21.50 65.79
N THR A 190 -14.78 -20.70 65.21
CA THR A 190 -15.90 -20.10 65.96
C THR A 190 -17.04 -21.08 66.25
N GLU A 191 -17.35 -22.02 65.36
CA GLU A 191 -18.42 -23.01 65.59
C GLU A 191 -18.05 -24.02 66.70
N LEU A 192 -16.75 -24.24 66.98
CA LEU A 192 -16.31 -25.15 68.03
C LEU A 192 -16.50 -24.62 69.46
N MET A 193 -16.72 -23.32 69.63
CA MET A 193 -16.86 -22.68 70.96
C MET A 193 -18.30 -22.66 71.49
N ASP A 194 -19.29 -22.93 70.65
CA ASP A 194 -20.71 -22.89 71.03
C ASP A 194 -21.24 -24.24 71.58
N ASP A 195 -20.48 -25.34 71.47
CA ASP A 195 -20.88 -26.68 71.94
C ASP A 195 -20.46 -27.01 73.40
N GLU A 196 -19.82 -26.07 74.10
CA GLU A 196 -19.26 -26.29 75.47
C GLU A 196 -20.05 -25.60 76.62
N VAL A 197 -21.29 -25.15 76.35
CA VAL A 197 -22.20 -24.50 77.34
C VAL A 197 -23.45 -25.33 77.59
#